data_AF-A0A5K7YB08-F1
#
_entry.id   AF-A0A5K7YB08-F1
#
_cell.length_a   1.000
_cell.length_b   1.000
_cell.length_c   1.000
_cell.angle_alpha   90.00
_cell.angle_beta   90.00
_cell.angle_gamma   90.00
#
_symmetry.space_group_name_H-M   'P 1'
#
loop_
_entity.id
_entity.type
_entity.pdbx_description
1 polymer ?
#
loop_
_entity_poly.entity_id
_entity_poly.type
_entity_poly.pdbx_seq_one_letter_code
_entity_poly.pdbx_strand_id
1 'polypeptide(L)'
;MLTDTQLKRYAEVLLWGLRTARSRPYKKGDVILVRFNLDAIRLAEILERRLLEMGMNPVRRMNPTPEMEKNFFGLANRRQLVFDPPGEAELYRSLNGSIFLHAPASLTHLSAIDPKKISRFTLAKKFLRDILEEREQAGLFGWTLCMLPTPELAHHAGLSHEDYAKQIVSACYLNRREPVVHWKEVFRNAARIKRWLNSMSVKYYHVESANVDLKITPGEQRQWIGISGHNIPSFELFVSPDWRGTSGVYFADQPSYRSGNLVKGVKLTFEKGVAVAVSSESGAAFVKKQLKMDRGASRLGEFSLTDRRFSKINRFMANTLFDENFGGRWGNCHVALGASYADTFSGDVQSLTRAEKTRLGFNDSALHWDLVNTEKKRVVAHLADGQRTTVYENGCFTY
;
A
#
# COMPACT_ATOMS: atom_id res chain seq x y z
N MET A 1 -21.94 1.05 -10.12
CA MET A 1 -21.00 1.08 -11.25
C MET A 1 -20.53 2.50 -11.54
N LEU A 2 -19.30 2.66 -12.04
CA LEU A 2 -18.76 3.94 -12.48
C LEU A 2 -19.31 4.32 -13.86
N THR A 3 -19.52 5.60 -14.13
CA THR A 3 -19.95 6.08 -15.44
C THR A 3 -18.80 6.10 -16.45
N ASP A 4 -19.11 6.10 -17.74
CA ASP A 4 -18.09 6.18 -18.81
C ASP A 4 -17.19 7.42 -18.68
N THR A 5 -17.74 8.55 -18.22
CA THR A 5 -16.96 9.77 -17.92
C THR A 5 -16.01 9.54 -16.75
N GLN A 6 -16.45 8.89 -15.68
CA GLN A 6 -15.60 8.57 -14.52
C GLN A 6 -14.50 7.58 -14.89
N LEU A 7 -14.79 6.58 -15.72
CA LEU A 7 -13.80 5.61 -16.19
C LEU A 7 -12.73 6.26 -17.09
N LYS A 8 -13.12 7.15 -18.00
CA LYS A 8 -12.17 7.94 -18.82
C LYS A 8 -11.25 8.80 -17.95
N ARG A 9 -11.81 9.46 -16.94
CA ARG A 9 -11.06 10.21 -15.93
C ARG A 9 -10.13 9.31 -15.12
N TYR A 10 -10.57 8.11 -14.76
CA TYR A 10 -9.74 7.16 -14.02
C TYR A 10 -8.54 6.71 -14.87
N ALA A 11 -8.76 6.43 -16.16
CA ALA A 11 -7.68 6.13 -17.09
C ALA A 11 -6.66 7.28 -17.19
N GLU A 12 -7.10 8.53 -17.23
CA GLU A 12 -6.19 9.70 -17.21
C GLU A 12 -5.36 9.78 -15.93
N VAL A 13 -5.97 9.51 -14.77
CA VAL A 13 -5.26 9.46 -13.48
C VAL A 13 -4.25 8.32 -13.45
N LEU A 14 -4.61 7.13 -13.94
CA LEU A 14 -3.69 5.99 -14.03
C LEU A 14 -2.51 6.28 -14.95
N LEU A 15 -2.74 6.91 -16.11
CA LEU A 15 -1.65 7.29 -17.01
C LEU A 15 -0.75 8.37 -16.40
N TRP A 16 -1.31 9.29 -15.60
CA TRP A 16 -0.52 10.20 -14.79
C TRP A 16 0.31 9.44 -13.74
N GLY A 17 -0.31 8.55 -12.97
CA GLY A 17 0.35 7.74 -11.93
C GLY A 17 1.50 6.91 -12.51
N LEU A 18 1.25 6.20 -13.61
CA LEU A 18 2.24 5.41 -14.34
C LEU A 18 3.47 6.23 -14.75
N ARG A 19 3.26 7.47 -15.22
CA ARG A 19 4.34 8.40 -15.59
C ARG A 19 5.07 8.97 -14.38
N THR A 20 4.36 9.24 -13.29
CA THR A 20 4.94 9.79 -12.05
C THR A 20 5.74 8.74 -11.27
N ALA A 21 5.31 7.48 -11.33
CA ALA A 21 5.96 6.34 -10.69
C ALA A 21 7.34 6.00 -11.28
N ARG A 22 7.56 6.33 -12.57
CA ARG A 22 8.80 6.00 -13.28
C ARG A 22 9.74 7.20 -13.34
N SER A 23 11.00 6.98 -12.94
CA SER A 23 12.02 8.04 -12.98
C SER A 23 12.45 8.43 -14.41
N ARG A 24 12.41 7.49 -15.36
CA ARG A 24 12.69 7.77 -16.78
C ARG A 24 11.39 7.99 -17.57
N PRO A 25 11.37 8.95 -18.52
CA PRO A 25 10.21 9.15 -19.39
C PRO A 25 9.89 7.94 -20.26
N TYR A 26 8.60 7.70 -20.50
CA TYR A 26 8.13 6.72 -21.47
C TYR A 26 8.36 7.18 -22.91
N LYS A 27 8.58 6.24 -23.82
CA LYS A 27 8.81 6.48 -25.25
C LYS A 27 7.82 5.69 -26.11
N LYS A 28 7.57 6.14 -27.35
CA LYS A 28 6.81 5.36 -28.32
C LYS A 28 7.44 3.97 -28.48
N GLY A 29 6.62 2.94 -28.53
CA GLY A 29 7.04 1.54 -28.56
C GLY A 29 7.27 0.91 -27.18
N ASP A 30 7.25 1.67 -26.08
CA ASP A 30 7.36 1.10 -24.74
C ASP A 30 6.23 0.08 -24.48
N VAL A 31 6.58 -1.05 -23.86
CA VAL A 31 5.66 -2.16 -23.60
C VAL A 31 4.99 -1.95 -22.24
N ILE A 32 3.65 -1.86 -22.25
CA ILE A 32 2.85 -1.62 -21.04
C ILE A 32 1.94 -2.81 -20.76
N LEU A 33 2.16 -3.48 -19.63
CA LEU A 33 1.33 -4.60 -19.19
C LEU A 33 0.08 -4.09 -18.47
N VAL A 34 -1.10 -4.27 -19.07
CA VAL A 34 -2.40 -4.01 -18.45
C VAL A 34 -2.94 -5.34 -17.88
N ARG A 35 -2.85 -5.47 -16.55
CA ARG A 35 -3.45 -6.58 -15.80
C ARG A 35 -4.81 -6.16 -15.27
N PHE A 36 -5.80 -7.04 -15.34
CA PHE A 36 -7.15 -6.69 -14.88
C PHE A 36 -7.95 -7.91 -14.43
N ASN A 37 -8.84 -7.70 -13.46
CA ASN A 37 -9.90 -8.67 -13.16
C ASN A 37 -11.07 -8.52 -14.16
N LEU A 38 -11.92 -9.54 -14.27
CA LEU A 38 -13.05 -9.59 -15.21
C LEU A 38 -13.94 -8.33 -15.11
N ASP A 39 -14.27 -7.90 -13.89
CA ASP A 39 -15.14 -6.74 -13.64
C ASP A 39 -14.50 -5.40 -14.01
N ALA A 40 -13.23 -5.40 -14.44
CA ALA A 40 -12.49 -4.21 -14.87
C ALA A 40 -12.32 -4.07 -16.39
N ILE A 41 -12.93 -4.96 -17.20
CA ILE A 41 -12.80 -4.95 -18.67
C ILE A 41 -13.04 -3.56 -19.27
N ARG A 42 -14.11 -2.87 -18.85
CA ARG A 42 -14.46 -1.56 -19.44
C ARG A 42 -13.34 -0.52 -19.28
N LEU A 43 -12.65 -0.51 -18.13
CA LEU A 43 -11.51 0.38 -17.92
C LEU A 43 -10.28 -0.08 -18.69
N ALA A 44 -10.08 -1.39 -18.84
CA ALA A 44 -9.01 -1.95 -19.65
C ALA A 44 -9.13 -1.56 -21.13
N GLU A 45 -10.34 -1.59 -21.71
CA GLU A 45 -10.60 -1.15 -23.09
C GLU A 45 -10.27 0.34 -23.30
N ILE A 46 -10.67 1.18 -22.33
CA ILE A 46 -10.38 2.62 -22.37
C ILE A 46 -8.86 2.85 -22.32
N LEU A 47 -8.16 2.14 -21.42
CA LEU A 47 -6.71 2.22 -21.32
C LEU A 47 -5.99 1.70 -22.57
N GLU A 48 -6.45 0.61 -23.17
CA GLU A 48 -5.90 0.08 -24.42
C GLU A 48 -5.93 1.14 -25.51
N ARG A 49 -7.09 1.77 -25.74
CA ARG A 49 -7.21 2.88 -26.69
C ARG A 49 -6.23 4.02 -26.36
N ARG A 50 -6.16 4.47 -25.11
CA ARG A 50 -5.29 5.58 -24.71
C ARG A 50 -3.80 5.25 -24.89
N LEU A 51 -3.40 4.03 -24.57
CA LEU A 51 -2.01 3.58 -24.72
C LEU A 51 -1.62 3.51 -26.20
N LEU A 52 -2.51 3.03 -27.07
CA LEU A 52 -2.30 3.04 -28.52
C LEU A 52 -2.23 4.48 -29.07
N GLU A 53 -3.11 5.38 -28.62
CA GLU A 53 -3.07 6.81 -28.97
C GLU A 53 -1.72 7.47 -28.55
N MET A 54 -1.11 6.99 -27.47
CA MET A 54 0.23 7.41 -27.02
C MET A 54 1.39 6.77 -27.80
N GLY A 55 1.11 5.82 -28.70
CA GLY A 55 2.11 5.05 -29.45
C GLY A 55 2.81 3.98 -28.62
N MET A 56 2.18 3.49 -27.55
CA MET A 56 2.70 2.41 -26.68
C MET A 56 2.23 1.03 -27.18
N ASN A 57 2.89 -0.03 -26.70
CA ASN A 57 2.52 -1.42 -26.98
C ASN A 57 1.80 -2.04 -25.77
N PRO A 58 0.46 -2.00 -25.68
CA PRO A 58 -0.27 -2.59 -24.56
C PRO A 58 -0.30 -4.12 -24.65
N VAL A 59 0.18 -4.80 -23.61
CA VAL A 59 0.02 -6.25 -23.40
C VAL A 59 -1.10 -6.46 -22.40
N ARG A 60 -2.12 -7.22 -22.78
CA ARG A 60 -3.33 -7.41 -21.97
C ARG A 60 -3.28 -8.76 -21.27
N ARG A 61 -3.48 -8.78 -19.96
CA ARG A 61 -3.56 -10.01 -19.16
C ARG A 61 -4.74 -9.93 -18.21
N MET A 62 -5.79 -10.67 -18.54
CA MET A 62 -6.87 -10.91 -17.59
C MET A 62 -6.36 -11.87 -16.52
N ASN A 63 -6.59 -11.55 -15.25
CA ASN A 63 -6.32 -12.47 -14.16
C ASN A 63 -7.34 -13.63 -14.20
N PRO A 64 -6.98 -14.83 -13.73
CA PRO A 64 -7.93 -15.92 -13.61
C PRO A 64 -9.14 -15.52 -12.76
N THR A 65 -10.31 -16.05 -13.09
CA THR A 65 -11.51 -15.85 -12.26
C THR A 65 -11.38 -16.62 -10.94
N PRO A 66 -12.19 -16.32 -9.91
CA PRO A 66 -12.16 -17.07 -8.65
C PRO A 66 -12.30 -18.58 -8.85
N GLU A 67 -13.16 -19.01 -9.77
CA GLU A 67 -13.36 -20.42 -10.10
C GLU A 67 -12.12 -21.04 -10.77
N MET A 68 -11.45 -20.30 -11.68
CA MET A 68 -10.20 -20.76 -12.28
C MET A 68 -9.09 -20.90 -11.24
N GLU A 69 -8.94 -19.95 -10.32
CA GLU A 69 -7.94 -20.04 -9.24
C GLU A 69 -8.25 -21.19 -8.29
N LYS A 70 -9.52 -21.36 -7.90
CA LYS A 70 -9.97 -22.48 -7.06
C LYS A 70 -9.67 -23.82 -7.72
N ASN A 71 -9.97 -23.97 -9.02
CA ASN A 71 -9.67 -25.17 -9.77
C ASN A 71 -8.16 -25.41 -9.89
N PHE A 72 -7.39 -24.37 -10.22
CA PHE A 72 -5.94 -24.46 -10.31
C PHE A 72 -5.34 -24.92 -8.98
N PHE A 73 -5.59 -24.22 -7.87
CA PHE A 73 -5.01 -24.62 -6.60
C PHE A 73 -5.62 -25.91 -6.02
N GLY A 74 -6.89 -26.20 -6.30
CA GLY A 74 -7.54 -27.43 -5.89
C GLY A 74 -6.93 -28.66 -6.57
N LEU A 75 -6.73 -28.59 -7.88
CA LEU A 75 -6.38 -29.75 -8.72
C LEU A 75 -4.91 -29.83 -9.12
N ALA A 76 -4.18 -28.71 -9.20
CA ALA A 76 -2.81 -28.70 -9.72
C ALA A 76 -1.88 -29.60 -8.89
N ASN A 77 -1.09 -30.40 -9.62
CA ASN A 77 0.00 -31.18 -9.06
C ASN A 77 1.26 -30.30 -8.86
N ARG A 78 2.30 -30.88 -8.24
CA ARG A 78 3.54 -30.15 -7.92
C ARG A 78 4.22 -29.53 -9.15
N ARG A 79 4.19 -30.19 -10.31
CA ARG A 79 4.83 -29.70 -11.55
C ARG A 79 4.04 -28.53 -12.14
N GLN A 80 2.71 -28.60 -12.10
CA GLN A 80 1.82 -27.52 -12.58
C GLN A 80 1.92 -26.27 -11.70
N LEU A 81 2.08 -26.42 -10.38
CA LEU A 81 2.23 -25.28 -9.46
C LEU A 81 3.52 -24.48 -9.69
N VAL A 82 4.55 -25.10 -10.26
CA VAL A 82 5.84 -24.46 -10.54
C VAL A 82 6.08 -24.24 -12.03
N PHE A 83 5.06 -24.47 -12.86
CA PHE A 83 5.16 -24.30 -14.30
C PHE A 83 5.40 -22.83 -14.65
N ASP A 84 6.40 -22.60 -15.50
CA ASP A 84 6.67 -21.29 -16.06
C ASP A 84 6.16 -21.21 -17.51
N PRO A 85 5.16 -20.36 -17.80
CA PRO A 85 4.72 -20.15 -19.16
C PRO A 85 5.89 -19.70 -20.05
N PRO A 86 6.07 -20.32 -21.24
CA PRO A 86 7.09 -19.90 -22.18
C PRO A 86 6.98 -18.41 -22.52
N GLY A 87 8.11 -17.70 -22.50
CA GLY A 87 8.20 -16.27 -22.79
C GLY A 87 7.84 -15.34 -21.63
N GLU A 88 7.40 -15.84 -20.47
CA GLU A 88 6.97 -14.98 -19.36
C GLU A 88 8.13 -14.12 -18.82
N ALA A 89 9.30 -14.74 -18.62
CA ALA A 89 10.51 -14.02 -18.20
C ALA A 89 10.98 -12.99 -19.23
N GLU A 90 10.85 -13.29 -20.53
CA GLU A 90 11.22 -12.39 -21.62
C GLU A 90 10.30 -11.16 -21.65
N LEU A 91 8.99 -11.38 -21.50
CA LEU A 91 8.01 -10.31 -21.38
C LEU A 91 8.38 -9.39 -20.22
N TYR A 92 8.59 -9.94 -19.02
CA TYR A 92 8.90 -9.17 -17.81
C TYR A 92 10.21 -8.37 -17.94
N ARG A 93 11.25 -8.94 -18.58
CA ARG A 93 12.49 -8.21 -18.90
C ARG A 93 12.29 -7.08 -19.91
N SER A 94 11.20 -7.11 -20.66
CA SER A 94 10.91 -6.12 -21.70
C SER A 94 9.88 -5.07 -21.27
N LEU A 95 9.21 -5.24 -20.12
CA LEU A 95 8.18 -4.30 -19.67
C LEU A 95 8.76 -2.94 -19.29
N ASN A 96 8.17 -1.88 -19.84
CA ASN A 96 8.47 -0.49 -19.50
C ASN A 96 7.48 0.04 -18.45
N GLY A 97 6.29 -0.56 -18.35
CA GLY A 97 5.41 -0.31 -17.24
C GLY A 97 4.28 -1.32 -17.07
N SER A 98 3.55 -1.22 -15.95
CA SER A 98 2.37 -2.04 -15.67
C SER A 98 1.24 -1.23 -15.04
N ILE A 99 0.01 -1.51 -15.46
CA ILE A 99 -1.21 -1.01 -14.84
C ILE A 99 -2.00 -2.21 -14.31
N PHE A 100 -2.36 -2.22 -13.03
CA PHE A 100 -3.25 -3.24 -12.47
C PHE A 100 -4.63 -2.66 -12.11
N LEU A 101 -5.67 -3.24 -12.70
CA LEU A 101 -7.06 -2.90 -12.45
C LEU A 101 -7.67 -3.95 -11.51
N HIS A 102 -7.65 -3.67 -10.21
CA HIS A 102 -8.13 -4.58 -9.19
C HIS A 102 -9.65 -4.50 -9.04
N ALA A 103 -10.35 -5.59 -9.30
CA ALA A 103 -11.80 -5.71 -9.15
C ALA A 103 -12.14 -7.15 -8.73
N PRO A 104 -11.88 -7.52 -7.46
CA PRO A 104 -12.06 -8.89 -7.01
C PRO A 104 -13.56 -9.24 -6.97
N ALA A 105 -13.90 -10.36 -7.61
CA ALA A 105 -15.24 -10.95 -7.55
C ALA A 105 -15.44 -11.81 -6.29
N SER A 106 -14.36 -12.16 -5.58
CA SER A 106 -14.38 -12.89 -4.32
C SER A 106 -13.09 -12.61 -3.54
N LEU A 107 -13.20 -12.51 -2.21
CA LEU A 107 -12.07 -12.40 -1.29
C LEU A 107 -11.73 -13.74 -0.60
N THR A 108 -12.63 -14.72 -0.67
CA THR A 108 -12.59 -15.93 0.19
C THR A 108 -12.60 -17.25 -0.58
N HIS A 109 -12.62 -17.26 -1.91
CA HIS A 109 -12.69 -18.47 -2.76
C HIS A 109 -11.54 -19.46 -2.54
N LEU A 110 -10.40 -19.01 -2.04
CA LEU A 110 -9.25 -19.88 -1.72
C LEU A 110 -9.21 -20.29 -0.24
N SER A 111 -10.21 -19.98 0.57
CA SER A 111 -10.22 -20.27 2.01
C SER A 111 -10.07 -21.75 2.36
N ALA A 112 -10.58 -22.65 1.51
CA ALA A 112 -10.48 -24.10 1.68
C ALA A 112 -9.24 -24.74 1.02
N ILE A 113 -8.41 -23.95 0.33
CA ILE A 113 -7.22 -24.45 -0.37
C ILE A 113 -6.06 -24.63 0.61
N ASP A 114 -5.29 -25.72 0.46
CA ASP A 114 -4.04 -25.92 1.21
C ASP A 114 -3.08 -24.74 0.97
N PRO A 115 -2.77 -23.94 2.02
CA PRO A 115 -1.89 -22.79 1.88
C PRO A 115 -0.51 -23.13 1.30
N LYS A 116 -0.01 -24.36 1.49
CA LYS A 116 1.27 -24.81 0.93
C LYS A 116 1.29 -24.79 -0.59
N LYS A 117 0.14 -25.01 -1.25
CA LYS A 117 0.04 -24.94 -2.72
C LYS A 117 0.17 -23.50 -3.21
N ILE A 118 -0.52 -22.57 -2.54
CA ILE A 118 -0.43 -21.13 -2.83
C ILE A 118 1.00 -20.64 -2.61
N SER A 119 1.59 -20.95 -1.45
CA SER A 119 2.98 -20.58 -1.14
C SER A 119 3.98 -21.14 -2.15
N ARG A 120 3.82 -22.38 -2.61
CA ARG A 120 4.69 -22.97 -3.65
C ARG A 120 4.60 -22.20 -4.97
N PHE A 121 3.39 -21.88 -5.42
CA PHE A 121 3.18 -21.09 -6.64
C PHE A 121 3.80 -19.69 -6.53
N THR A 122 3.56 -18.98 -5.42
CA THR A 122 4.14 -17.66 -5.16
C THR A 122 5.67 -17.71 -5.16
N LEU A 123 6.27 -18.71 -4.51
CA LEU A 123 7.73 -18.87 -4.48
C LEU A 123 8.30 -19.15 -5.88
N ALA A 124 7.63 -20.01 -6.66
CA ALA A 124 8.06 -20.33 -8.02
C ALA A 124 8.04 -19.10 -8.96
N LYS A 125 7.22 -18.09 -8.66
CA LYS A 125 7.12 -16.84 -9.44
C LYS A 125 7.97 -15.69 -8.90
N LYS A 126 8.73 -15.89 -7.81
CA LYS A 126 9.56 -14.85 -7.20
C LYS A 126 10.52 -14.20 -8.20
N PHE A 127 11.16 -14.99 -9.06
CA PHE A 127 12.15 -14.49 -10.02
C PHE A 127 11.57 -13.44 -10.99
N LEU A 128 10.28 -13.51 -11.33
CA LEU A 128 9.61 -12.50 -12.17
C LEU A 128 9.50 -11.16 -11.43
N ARG A 129 9.23 -11.20 -10.12
CA ARG A 129 9.19 -10.01 -9.28
C ARG A 129 10.58 -9.40 -9.16
N ASP A 130 11.60 -10.22 -8.96
CA ASP A 130 13.01 -9.79 -8.89
C ASP A 130 13.42 -9.04 -10.17
N ILE A 131 13.02 -9.54 -11.35
CA ILE A 131 13.24 -8.86 -12.64
C ILE A 131 12.60 -7.46 -12.66
N LEU A 132 11.37 -7.30 -12.16
CA LEU A 132 10.70 -6.00 -12.16
C LEU A 132 11.31 -5.04 -11.14
N GLU A 133 11.68 -5.52 -9.96
CA GLU A 133 12.36 -4.74 -8.92
C GLU A 133 13.69 -4.16 -9.44
N GLU A 134 14.53 -4.98 -10.08
CA GLU A 134 15.78 -4.53 -10.70
C GLU A 134 15.53 -3.46 -11.78
N ARG A 135 14.49 -3.63 -12.60
CA ARG A 135 14.13 -2.68 -13.66
C ARG A 135 13.57 -1.37 -13.10
N GLU A 136 12.78 -1.42 -12.04
CA GLU A 136 12.23 -0.25 -11.37
C GLU A 136 13.36 0.59 -10.77
N GLN A 137 14.30 -0.06 -10.08
CA GLN A 137 15.51 0.59 -9.54
C GLN A 137 16.37 1.22 -10.65
N ALA A 138 16.48 0.57 -11.81
CA ALA A 138 17.15 1.15 -12.98
C ALA A 138 16.36 2.29 -13.66
N GLY A 139 15.13 2.55 -13.23
CA GLY A 139 14.20 3.52 -13.84
C GLY A 139 13.61 3.04 -15.17
N LEU A 140 13.80 1.77 -15.53
CA LEU A 140 13.35 1.18 -16.78
C LEU A 140 11.89 0.72 -16.73
N PHE A 141 11.36 0.47 -15.54
CA PHE A 141 9.99 0.04 -15.29
C PHE A 141 9.31 0.98 -14.29
N GLY A 142 8.02 1.22 -14.45
CA GLY A 142 7.17 1.84 -13.43
C GLY A 142 5.80 1.21 -13.45
N TRP A 143 5.09 1.25 -12.33
CA TRP A 143 3.78 0.63 -12.23
C TRP A 143 2.77 1.53 -11.55
N THR A 144 1.50 1.26 -11.81
CA THR A 144 0.41 1.87 -11.08
C THR A 144 -0.74 0.88 -10.92
N LEU A 145 -1.59 1.09 -9.93
CA LEU A 145 -2.78 0.30 -9.73
C LEU A 145 -3.96 1.14 -9.29
N CYS A 146 -5.14 0.60 -9.52
CA CYS A 146 -6.39 1.11 -8.97
C CYS A 146 -7.29 -0.02 -8.51
N MET A 147 -8.36 0.37 -7.83
CA MET A 147 -9.46 -0.50 -7.47
C MET A 147 -10.76 -0.04 -8.14
N LEU A 148 -11.58 -0.99 -8.56
CA LEU A 148 -12.94 -0.75 -9.03
C LEU A 148 -13.97 -1.27 -8.03
N PRO A 149 -15.16 -0.66 -7.95
CA PRO A 149 -16.21 -1.13 -7.06
C PRO A 149 -16.71 -2.50 -7.52
N THR A 150 -16.73 -3.49 -6.62
CA THR A 150 -17.38 -4.78 -6.83
C THR A 150 -18.44 -5.04 -5.76
N PRO A 151 -19.44 -5.91 -6.01
CA PRO A 151 -20.40 -6.31 -4.98
C PRO A 151 -19.73 -6.92 -3.76
N GLU A 152 -18.69 -7.74 -3.97
CA GLU A 152 -17.91 -8.40 -2.91
C GLU A 152 -17.28 -7.40 -1.93
N LEU A 153 -16.57 -6.40 -2.47
CA LEU A 153 -15.92 -5.38 -1.64
C LEU A 153 -16.96 -4.53 -0.88
N ALA A 154 -18.05 -4.15 -1.56
CA ALA A 154 -19.12 -3.39 -0.93
C ALA A 154 -19.77 -4.16 0.23
N HIS A 155 -20.02 -5.46 0.04
CA HIS A 155 -20.55 -6.35 1.08
C HIS A 155 -19.62 -6.39 2.30
N HIS A 156 -18.34 -6.64 2.12
CA HIS A 156 -17.37 -6.73 3.22
C HIS A 156 -17.11 -5.40 3.92
N ALA A 157 -17.31 -4.28 3.22
CA ALA A 157 -17.26 -2.93 3.78
C ALA A 157 -18.55 -2.56 4.54
N GLY A 158 -19.63 -3.33 4.41
CA GLY A 158 -20.94 -3.00 4.96
C GLY A 158 -21.60 -1.80 4.25
N LEU A 159 -21.30 -1.61 2.96
CA LEU A 159 -21.79 -0.51 2.15
C LEU A 159 -22.70 -1.01 1.02
N SER A 160 -23.60 -0.15 0.55
CA SER A 160 -24.23 -0.38 -0.75
C SER A 160 -23.17 -0.31 -1.85
N HIS A 161 -23.36 -1.03 -2.95
CA HIS A 161 -22.45 -0.96 -4.10
C HIS A 161 -22.36 0.47 -4.67
N GLU A 162 -23.44 1.25 -4.58
CA GLU A 162 -23.46 2.65 -5.00
C GLU A 162 -22.59 3.53 -4.09
N ASP A 163 -22.70 3.38 -2.77
CA ASP A 163 -21.90 4.16 -1.82
C ASP A 163 -20.41 3.81 -1.88
N TYR A 164 -20.09 2.52 -2.09
CA TYR A 164 -18.73 2.07 -2.34
C TYR A 164 -18.15 2.74 -3.61
N ALA A 165 -18.93 2.76 -4.69
CA ALA A 165 -18.53 3.44 -5.93
C ALA A 165 -18.37 4.95 -5.74
N LYS A 166 -19.28 5.62 -5.01
CA LYS A 166 -19.17 7.05 -4.66
C LYS A 166 -17.90 7.34 -3.87
N GLN A 167 -17.52 6.45 -2.95
CA GLN A 167 -16.29 6.60 -2.17
C GLN A 167 -15.04 6.50 -3.05
N ILE A 168 -14.98 5.56 -4.01
CA ILE A 168 -13.91 5.49 -5.02
C ILE A 168 -13.86 6.78 -5.86
N VAL A 169 -15.01 7.25 -6.36
CA VAL A 169 -15.10 8.47 -7.17
C VAL A 169 -14.55 9.67 -6.40
N SER A 170 -14.93 9.82 -5.13
CA SER A 170 -14.47 10.90 -4.27
C SER A 170 -12.97 10.80 -3.99
N ALA A 171 -12.50 9.61 -3.61
CA ALA A 171 -11.10 9.36 -3.26
C ALA A 171 -10.17 9.59 -4.44
N CYS A 172 -10.57 9.19 -5.65
CA CYS A 172 -9.74 9.34 -6.85
C CYS A 172 -9.99 10.67 -7.60
N TYR A 173 -10.80 11.58 -7.03
CA TYR A 173 -11.24 12.85 -7.62
C TYR A 173 -11.95 12.72 -8.97
N LEU A 174 -12.58 11.58 -9.27
CA LEU A 174 -13.22 11.30 -10.57
C LEU A 174 -14.48 12.13 -10.82
N ASN A 175 -15.00 12.80 -9.79
CA ASN A 175 -16.06 13.80 -9.88
C ASN A 175 -15.57 15.18 -10.34
N ARG A 176 -14.24 15.42 -10.38
CA ARG A 176 -13.66 16.66 -10.93
C ARG A 176 -13.55 16.58 -12.46
N ARG A 177 -13.65 17.72 -13.13
CA ARG A 177 -13.45 17.79 -14.60
C ARG A 177 -12.02 17.41 -15.00
N GLU A 178 -11.04 17.86 -14.22
CA GLU A 178 -9.60 17.63 -14.46
C GLU A 178 -8.96 16.97 -13.22
N PRO A 179 -9.17 15.66 -12.99
CA PRO A 179 -8.68 14.99 -11.79
C PRO A 179 -7.14 14.99 -11.70
N VAL A 180 -6.45 14.93 -12.85
CA VAL A 180 -4.98 14.95 -12.91
C VAL A 180 -4.40 16.26 -12.37
N VAL A 181 -5.08 17.39 -12.53
CA VAL A 181 -4.63 18.68 -11.97
C VAL A 181 -4.63 18.63 -10.45
N HIS A 182 -5.68 18.06 -9.84
CA HIS A 182 -5.75 17.84 -8.40
C HIS A 182 -4.67 16.87 -7.91
N TRP A 183 -4.45 15.76 -8.61
CA TRP A 183 -3.39 14.81 -8.27
C TRP A 183 -1.99 15.44 -8.31
N LYS A 184 -1.70 16.28 -9.31
CA LYS A 184 -0.46 17.07 -9.37
C LYS A 184 -0.33 18.04 -8.20
N GLU A 185 -1.44 18.66 -7.76
CA GLU A 185 -1.43 19.54 -6.60
C GLU A 185 -1.14 18.77 -5.30
N VAL A 186 -1.83 17.65 -5.07
CA VAL A 186 -1.55 16.73 -3.94
C VAL A 186 -0.09 16.31 -3.94
N PHE A 187 0.43 15.88 -5.09
CA PHE A 187 1.84 15.48 -5.23
C PHE A 187 2.82 16.60 -4.87
N ARG A 188 2.58 17.84 -5.33
CA ARG A 188 3.42 19.01 -4.99
C ARG A 188 3.36 19.34 -3.50
N ASN A 189 2.18 19.31 -2.89
CA ASN A 189 2.00 19.59 -1.47
C ASN A 189 2.68 18.52 -0.60
N ALA A 190 2.52 17.24 -0.96
CA ALA A 190 3.20 16.12 -0.34
C ALA A 190 4.73 16.23 -0.48
N ALA A 191 5.24 16.68 -1.62
CA ALA A 191 6.68 16.93 -1.78
C ALA A 191 7.19 18.04 -0.85
N ARG A 192 6.40 19.09 -0.58
CA ARG A 192 6.74 20.12 0.41
C ARG A 192 6.80 19.55 1.83
N ILE A 193 5.80 18.76 2.21
CA ILE A 193 5.74 18.11 3.54
C ILE A 193 6.92 17.16 3.72
N LYS A 194 7.21 16.29 2.73
CA LYS A 194 8.37 15.38 2.79
C LYS A 194 9.69 16.14 2.97
N ARG A 195 9.92 17.23 2.22
CA ARG A 195 11.12 18.06 2.39
C ARG A 195 11.22 18.66 3.79
N TRP A 196 10.11 19.16 4.33
CA TRP A 196 10.07 19.68 5.69
C TRP A 196 10.34 18.59 6.73
N LEU A 197 9.64 17.45 6.68
CA LEU A 197 9.86 16.31 7.57
C LEU A 197 11.31 15.81 7.53
N ASN A 198 11.88 15.66 6.33
CA ASN A 198 13.24 15.15 6.12
C ASN A 198 14.36 16.16 6.45
N SER A 199 14.02 17.44 6.65
CA SER A 199 14.98 18.45 7.11
C SER A 199 15.21 18.42 8.62
N MET A 200 14.34 17.75 9.39
CA MET A 200 14.41 17.71 10.84
C MET A 200 15.26 16.53 11.33
N SER A 201 16.21 16.81 12.23
CA SER A 201 16.96 15.78 12.96
C SER A 201 16.12 15.21 14.10
N VAL A 202 15.12 14.39 13.78
CA VAL A 202 14.17 13.83 14.76
C VAL A 202 14.78 12.65 15.51
N LYS A 203 14.79 12.73 16.84
CA LYS A 203 15.17 11.63 17.74
C LYS A 203 14.04 10.62 17.89
N TYR A 204 12.81 11.09 18.08
CA TYR A 204 11.60 10.25 18.05
C TYR A 204 10.35 11.08 17.76
N TYR A 205 9.34 10.44 17.20
CA TYR A 205 7.98 10.96 17.14
C TYR A 205 7.19 10.45 18.34
N HIS A 206 6.44 11.33 19.00
CA HIS A 206 5.49 10.99 20.04
C HIS A 206 4.08 11.16 19.49
N VAL A 207 3.34 10.07 19.37
CA VAL A 207 1.96 10.01 18.88
C VAL A 207 1.04 9.92 20.07
N GLU A 208 0.12 10.87 20.18
CA GLU A 208 -0.84 10.99 21.27
C GLU A 208 -2.26 11.03 20.72
N SER A 209 -3.14 10.18 21.21
CA SER A 209 -4.59 10.21 20.97
C SER A 209 -5.35 9.78 22.24
N ALA A 210 -6.65 9.51 22.14
CA ALA A 210 -7.42 9.01 23.28
C ALA A 210 -6.90 7.64 23.78
N ASN A 211 -6.45 6.78 22.87
CA ASN A 211 -6.00 5.41 23.17
C ASN A 211 -4.58 5.10 22.70
N VAL A 212 -3.85 6.10 22.17
CA VAL A 212 -2.45 5.99 21.73
C VAL A 212 -1.57 6.89 22.58
N ASP A 213 -0.48 6.31 23.08
CA ASP A 213 0.67 7.01 23.65
C ASP A 213 1.91 6.24 23.20
N LEU A 214 2.42 6.57 22.01
CA LEU A 214 3.42 5.78 21.31
C LEU A 214 4.63 6.63 20.93
N LYS A 215 5.82 6.16 21.28
CA LYS A 215 7.09 6.72 20.81
C LYS A 215 7.65 5.85 19.69
N ILE A 216 8.06 6.49 18.61
CA ILE A 216 8.61 5.85 17.41
C ILE A 216 9.92 6.54 17.04
N THR A 217 11.02 5.78 16.99
CA THR A 217 12.32 6.29 16.53
C THR A 217 12.44 6.10 15.02
N PRO A 218 12.62 7.16 14.21
CA PRO A 218 12.86 6.99 12.78
C PRO A 218 14.12 6.16 12.54
N GLY A 219 15.22 6.47 13.22
CA GLY A 219 16.51 5.78 13.04
C GLY A 219 17.43 6.53 12.08
N GLU A 220 18.69 6.08 12.02
CA GLU A 220 19.70 6.67 11.15
C GLU A 220 19.35 6.46 9.67
N GLN A 221 19.74 7.43 8.83
CA GLN A 221 19.62 7.35 7.36
C GLN A 221 18.19 6.99 6.90
N ARG A 222 17.20 7.66 7.50
CA ARG A 222 15.79 7.52 7.14
C ARG A 222 15.23 8.75 6.47
N GLN A 223 14.26 8.52 5.61
CA GLN A 223 13.47 9.54 4.96
C GLN A 223 11.99 9.16 4.93
N TRP A 224 11.14 10.16 5.10
CA TRP A 224 9.72 10.11 4.78
C TRP A 224 9.54 10.08 3.27
N ILE A 225 8.79 9.08 2.82
CA ILE A 225 8.38 8.91 1.42
C ILE A 225 6.85 8.85 1.35
N GLY A 226 6.29 8.58 0.17
CA GLY A 226 4.85 8.51 -0.05
C GLY A 226 4.40 9.32 -1.25
N ILE A 227 3.18 9.06 -1.71
CA ILE A 227 2.53 9.65 -2.89
C ILE A 227 3.48 9.68 -4.10
N SER A 228 3.71 8.51 -4.70
CA SER A 228 4.66 8.29 -5.81
C SER A 228 3.99 7.99 -7.16
N GLY A 229 2.67 7.86 -7.21
CA GLY A 229 1.92 7.51 -8.43
C GLY A 229 1.67 6.01 -8.63
N HIS A 230 2.25 5.16 -7.78
CA HIS A 230 2.05 3.71 -7.80
C HIS A 230 0.62 3.30 -7.38
N ASN A 231 0.10 3.94 -6.34
CA ASN A 231 -1.20 3.61 -5.77
C ASN A 231 -2.20 4.73 -6.07
N ILE A 232 -3.30 4.40 -6.74
CA ILE A 232 -4.42 5.33 -6.98
C ILE A 232 -5.70 4.79 -6.30
N PRO A 233 -6.11 5.36 -5.15
CA PRO A 233 -5.53 6.52 -4.47
C PRO A 233 -4.34 6.18 -3.56
N SER A 234 -3.52 7.18 -3.23
CA SER A 234 -2.55 7.16 -2.13
C SER A 234 -2.33 8.59 -1.62
N PHE A 235 -2.37 8.74 -0.30
CA PHE A 235 -2.40 10.01 0.43
C PHE A 235 -1.49 10.05 1.64
N GLU A 236 -0.96 8.89 2.02
CA GLU A 236 -0.07 8.76 3.14
C GLU A 236 1.35 9.27 2.86
N LEU A 237 2.01 9.68 3.93
CA LEU A 237 3.46 9.81 4.00
C LEU A 237 3.94 8.90 5.12
N PHE A 238 4.99 8.13 4.87
CA PHE A 238 5.46 7.10 5.80
C PHE A 238 6.97 7.01 5.89
N VAL A 239 7.45 6.38 6.97
CA VAL A 239 8.84 6.04 7.22
C VAL A 239 8.92 4.65 7.86
N SER A 240 9.96 3.87 7.53
CA SER A 240 10.26 2.64 8.26
C SER A 240 11.10 2.97 9.49
N PRO A 241 10.58 2.84 10.71
CA PRO A 241 11.31 3.19 11.91
C PRO A 241 12.49 2.24 12.19
N ASP A 242 13.41 2.66 13.05
CA ASP A 242 14.23 1.73 13.80
C ASP A 242 13.33 1.04 14.82
N TRP A 243 13.01 -0.22 14.55
CA TRP A 243 12.05 -0.96 15.35
C TRP A 243 12.41 -0.98 16.83
N ARG A 244 13.71 -0.95 17.18
CA ARG A 244 14.24 -1.04 18.56
C ARG A 244 13.79 0.13 19.44
N GLY A 245 13.54 1.30 18.84
CA GLY A 245 13.17 2.52 19.55
C GLY A 245 11.68 2.67 19.84
N THR A 246 10.85 1.70 19.43
CA THR A 246 9.39 1.78 19.64
C THR A 246 9.03 1.45 21.10
N SER A 247 8.23 2.30 21.74
CA SER A 247 7.70 2.05 23.10
C SER A 247 6.35 2.73 23.33
N GLY A 248 5.52 2.16 24.19
CA GLY A 248 4.21 2.71 24.55
C GLY A 248 3.04 1.90 23.99
N VAL A 249 1.90 2.55 23.79
CA VAL A 249 0.64 1.90 23.43
C VAL A 249 0.12 2.42 22.11
N TYR A 250 -0.24 1.51 21.20
CA TYR A 250 -0.96 1.80 19.97
C TYR A 250 -2.35 1.17 19.99
N PHE A 251 -3.33 1.85 19.41
CA PHE A 251 -4.70 1.36 19.28
C PHE A 251 -5.18 1.61 17.85
N ALA A 252 -5.69 0.58 17.19
CA ALA A 252 -6.34 0.65 15.89
C ALA A 252 -7.85 0.47 16.05
N ASP A 253 -8.59 1.57 15.91
CA ASP A 253 -10.06 1.61 15.94
C ASP A 253 -10.68 1.12 14.63
N GLN A 254 -10.00 1.31 13.49
CA GLN A 254 -10.50 0.84 12.21
C GLN A 254 -10.36 -0.69 12.10
N PRO A 255 -11.40 -1.40 11.61
CA PRO A 255 -11.28 -2.83 11.33
C PRO A 255 -10.20 -3.11 10.28
N SER A 256 -9.61 -4.30 10.33
CA SER A 256 -8.64 -4.76 9.33
C SER A 256 -8.95 -6.19 8.90
N TYR A 257 -8.96 -6.43 7.59
CA TYR A 257 -9.02 -7.78 7.03
C TYR A 257 -7.62 -8.29 6.76
N ARG A 258 -7.30 -9.48 7.29
CA ARG A 258 -6.05 -10.16 6.97
C ARG A 258 -6.31 -11.64 6.76
N SER A 259 -5.97 -12.14 5.58
CA SER A 259 -6.17 -13.56 5.22
C SER A 259 -7.61 -14.02 5.46
N GLY A 260 -8.59 -13.19 5.09
CA GLY A 260 -10.03 -13.46 5.30
C GLY A 260 -10.54 -13.31 6.74
N ASN A 261 -9.69 -12.97 7.70
CA ASN A 261 -10.09 -12.77 9.10
C ASN A 261 -10.29 -11.28 9.37
N LEU A 262 -11.46 -10.92 9.90
CA LEU A 262 -11.77 -9.57 10.35
C LEU A 262 -11.31 -9.37 11.79
N VAL A 263 -10.47 -8.37 12.00
CA VAL A 263 -9.96 -7.98 13.31
C VAL A 263 -10.43 -6.56 13.62
N LYS A 264 -10.84 -6.32 14.88
CA LYS A 264 -11.36 -5.01 15.34
C LYS A 264 -10.77 -4.60 16.68
N GLY A 265 -10.54 -3.30 16.84
CA GLY A 265 -10.13 -2.68 18.11
C GLY A 265 -8.81 -3.23 18.64
N VAL A 266 -7.76 -3.27 17.81
CA VAL A 266 -6.47 -3.88 18.19
C VAL A 266 -5.69 -2.93 19.07
N LYS A 267 -5.31 -3.37 20.27
CA LYS A 267 -4.40 -2.65 21.17
C LYS A 267 -3.06 -3.39 21.25
N LEU A 268 -1.98 -2.66 21.04
CA LEU A 268 -0.60 -3.14 21.10
C LEU A 268 0.17 -2.38 22.18
N THR A 269 0.91 -3.10 23.03
CA THR A 269 1.83 -2.49 24.00
C THR A 269 3.26 -2.88 23.65
N PHE A 270 4.09 -1.88 23.41
CA PHE A 270 5.48 -2.01 22.99
C PHE A 270 6.45 -1.72 24.13
N GLU A 271 7.42 -2.62 24.30
CA GLU A 271 8.57 -2.44 25.17
C GLU A 271 9.84 -2.80 24.40
N LYS A 272 10.84 -1.92 24.43
CA LYS A 272 12.14 -2.11 23.76
C LYS A 272 12.00 -2.56 22.29
N GLY A 273 11.03 -1.96 21.59
CA GLY A 273 10.77 -2.22 20.17
C GLY A 273 9.89 -3.42 19.84
N VAL A 274 9.38 -4.15 20.84
CA VAL A 274 8.60 -5.38 20.64
C VAL A 274 7.22 -5.23 21.25
N ALA A 275 6.17 -5.63 20.52
CA ALA A 275 4.82 -5.76 21.03
C ALA A 275 4.74 -6.92 22.04
N VAL A 276 4.84 -6.60 23.33
CA VAL A 276 4.85 -7.57 24.45
C VAL A 276 3.44 -7.97 24.89
N ALA A 277 2.44 -7.12 24.65
CA ALA A 277 1.04 -7.42 24.90
C ALA A 277 0.15 -6.99 23.73
N VAL A 278 -0.89 -7.79 23.48
CA VAL A 278 -1.89 -7.54 22.45
C VAL A 278 -3.28 -7.95 22.91
N SER A 279 -4.25 -7.08 22.67
CA SER A 279 -5.68 -7.37 22.80
C SER A 279 -6.44 -6.89 21.58
N SER A 280 -7.65 -7.39 21.39
CA SER A 280 -8.56 -6.94 20.33
C SER A 280 -10.00 -7.23 20.74
N GLU A 281 -10.94 -6.41 20.30
CA GLU A 281 -12.38 -6.65 20.49
C GLU A 281 -12.83 -7.90 19.73
N SER A 282 -12.29 -8.11 18.53
CA SER A 282 -12.54 -9.30 17.70
C SER A 282 -11.26 -9.76 17.02
N GLY A 283 -11.06 -11.08 16.92
CA GLY A 283 -9.92 -11.68 16.21
C GLY A 283 -8.66 -11.89 17.07
N ALA A 284 -8.76 -11.85 18.40
CA ALA A 284 -7.59 -11.86 19.29
C ALA A 284 -6.66 -13.06 19.10
N ALA A 285 -7.22 -14.26 18.93
CA ALA A 285 -6.45 -15.47 18.69
C ALA A 285 -5.67 -15.39 17.35
N PHE A 286 -6.30 -14.81 16.31
CA PHE A 286 -5.67 -14.61 15.02
C PHE A 286 -4.54 -13.59 15.10
N VAL A 287 -4.76 -12.44 15.74
CA VAL A 287 -3.71 -11.42 15.95
C VAL A 287 -2.51 -12.05 16.65
N LYS A 288 -2.72 -12.74 17.78
CA LYS A 288 -1.65 -13.41 18.53
C LYS A 288 -0.88 -14.43 17.67
N LYS A 289 -1.57 -15.14 16.77
CA LYS A 289 -0.92 -16.07 15.83
C LYS A 289 -0.05 -15.32 14.82
N GLN A 290 -0.54 -14.22 14.25
CA GLN A 290 0.21 -13.41 13.30
C GLN A 290 1.48 -12.81 13.92
N LEU A 291 1.41 -12.28 15.15
CA LEU A 291 2.58 -11.72 15.85
C LEU A 291 3.64 -12.79 16.21
N LYS A 292 3.28 -14.07 16.20
CA LYS A 292 4.19 -15.21 16.45
C LYS A 292 4.73 -15.84 15.17
N MET A 293 4.39 -15.29 13.99
CA MET A 293 4.77 -15.88 12.70
C MET A 293 6.29 -15.97 12.52
N ASP A 294 7.00 -14.91 12.91
CA ASP A 294 8.45 -14.83 12.92
C ASP A 294 8.92 -13.78 13.95
N ARG A 295 10.23 -13.63 14.11
CA ARG A 295 10.82 -12.70 15.10
C ARG A 295 10.50 -11.23 14.80
N GLY A 296 10.24 -10.88 13.54
CA GLY A 296 9.93 -9.53 13.10
C GLY A 296 8.45 -9.18 13.18
N ALA A 297 7.56 -10.17 13.21
CA ALA A 297 6.12 -9.97 13.14
C ALA A 297 5.52 -9.19 14.32
N SER A 298 6.22 -9.12 15.45
CA SER A 298 5.83 -8.36 16.65
C SER A 298 6.57 -7.02 16.79
N ARG A 299 7.19 -6.52 15.72
CA ARG A 299 7.96 -5.26 15.68
C ARG A 299 7.40 -4.37 14.58
N LEU A 300 7.58 -3.04 14.71
CA LEU A 300 7.12 -2.12 13.67
C LEU A 300 8.02 -2.16 12.44
N GLY A 301 7.37 -2.21 11.27
CA GLY A 301 7.98 -2.06 9.96
C GLY A 301 7.79 -0.66 9.39
N GLU A 302 6.69 0.01 9.78
CA GLU A 302 6.29 1.30 9.24
C GLU A 302 5.55 2.15 10.27
N PHE A 303 5.71 3.45 10.13
CA PHE A 303 4.84 4.47 10.71
C PHE A 303 4.42 5.46 9.62
N SER A 304 3.12 5.76 9.57
CA SER A 304 2.52 6.56 8.52
C SER A 304 1.49 7.57 9.03
N LEU A 305 1.32 8.65 8.27
CA LEU A 305 0.39 9.74 8.53
C LEU A 305 -0.32 10.14 7.24
N THR A 306 -1.65 10.23 7.29
CA THR A 306 -2.48 10.66 6.16
C THR A 306 -3.15 12.00 6.42
N ASP A 307 -2.87 12.98 5.55
CA ASP A 307 -3.44 14.33 5.64
C ASP A 307 -4.87 14.39 5.08
N ARG A 308 -5.83 14.86 5.91
CA ARG A 308 -7.26 14.97 5.52
C ARG A 308 -7.50 16.01 4.41
N ARG A 309 -6.56 16.93 4.16
CA ARG A 309 -6.65 17.87 3.04
C ARG A 309 -6.55 17.13 1.71
N PHE A 310 -5.73 16.08 1.66
CA PHE A 310 -5.59 15.21 0.49
C PHE A 310 -6.70 14.18 0.46
N SER A 311 -6.75 13.29 1.46
CA SER A 311 -7.65 12.14 1.40
C SER A 311 -9.12 12.53 1.55
N LYS A 312 -9.95 12.03 0.64
CA LYS A 312 -11.42 12.11 0.69
C LYS A 312 -12.08 10.79 1.11
N ILE A 313 -11.29 9.86 1.62
CA ILE A 313 -11.76 8.57 2.14
C ILE A 313 -12.33 8.79 3.54
N ASN A 314 -13.60 8.45 3.75
CA ASN A 314 -14.28 8.61 5.05
C ASN A 314 -15.20 7.43 5.41
N ARG A 315 -14.93 6.28 4.78
CA ARG A 315 -15.59 4.99 5.03
C ARG A 315 -14.53 3.90 5.12
N PHE A 316 -14.82 2.88 5.91
CA PHE A 316 -14.09 1.61 5.83
C PHE A 316 -14.44 0.94 4.50
N MET A 317 -13.42 0.47 3.79
CA MET A 317 -13.56 -0.06 2.42
C MET A 317 -13.18 -1.54 2.33
N ALA A 318 -12.89 -2.19 3.46
CA ALA A 318 -12.48 -3.59 3.50
C ALA A 318 -11.31 -3.92 2.57
N ASN A 319 -10.41 -2.94 2.39
CA ASN A 319 -9.25 -3.05 1.54
C ASN A 319 -8.16 -2.09 2.00
N THR A 320 -6.98 -2.65 2.28
CA THR A 320 -5.82 -1.93 2.80
C THR A 320 -5.49 -0.66 2.02
N LEU A 321 -5.51 -0.69 0.68
CA LEU A 321 -5.20 0.47 -0.18
C LEU A 321 -6.04 1.71 0.18
N PHE A 322 -7.31 1.51 0.54
CA PHE A 322 -8.20 2.60 0.92
C PHE A 322 -8.16 2.87 2.43
N ASP A 323 -8.15 1.81 3.23
CA ASP A 323 -8.22 1.92 4.68
C ASP A 323 -6.96 2.58 5.27
N GLU A 324 -5.76 2.27 4.77
CA GLU A 324 -4.49 2.93 5.15
C GLU A 324 -4.46 4.41 4.75
N ASN A 325 -5.24 4.79 3.74
CA ASN A 325 -5.30 6.14 3.19
C ASN A 325 -6.54 6.92 3.68
N PHE A 326 -7.18 6.49 4.78
CA PHE A 326 -8.36 7.12 5.36
C PHE A 326 -8.13 8.59 5.78
N GLY A 327 -8.97 9.51 5.31
CA GLY A 327 -8.87 10.94 5.62
C GLY A 327 -9.82 11.42 6.73
N GLY A 328 -11.08 10.99 6.69
CA GLY A 328 -12.10 11.29 7.70
C GLY A 328 -12.09 12.71 8.27
N ARG A 329 -12.36 12.83 9.58
CA ARG A 329 -12.32 14.11 10.30
C ARG A 329 -10.92 14.48 10.78
N TRP A 330 -10.11 13.49 11.12
CA TRP A 330 -8.83 13.66 11.84
C TRP A 330 -7.63 13.05 11.10
N GLY A 331 -7.77 12.80 9.80
CA GLY A 331 -6.83 11.97 9.05
C GLY A 331 -6.72 10.59 9.67
N ASN A 332 -5.64 9.89 9.35
CA ASN A 332 -5.26 8.68 10.06
C ASN A 332 -3.76 8.71 10.40
N CYS A 333 -3.38 7.85 11.34
CA CYS A 333 -2.05 7.28 11.33
C CYS A 333 -2.21 5.77 11.26
N HIS A 334 -1.28 5.08 10.62
CA HIS A 334 -1.15 3.63 10.76
C HIS A 334 0.25 3.26 11.15
N VAL A 335 0.35 2.08 11.75
CA VAL A 335 1.62 1.39 11.93
C VAL A 335 1.51 0.03 11.26
N ALA A 336 2.59 -0.39 10.60
CA ALA A 336 2.68 -1.74 10.08
C ALA A 336 3.45 -2.61 11.06
N LEU A 337 2.87 -3.74 11.46
CA LEU A 337 3.62 -4.83 12.10
C LEU A 337 4.36 -5.65 11.04
N GLY A 338 5.64 -5.93 11.27
CA GLY A 338 6.47 -6.73 10.38
C GLY A 338 7.43 -5.91 9.52
N ALA A 339 7.64 -6.31 8.28
CA ALA A 339 8.73 -5.88 7.41
C ALA A 339 8.74 -4.38 7.14
N SER A 340 9.93 -3.82 7.12
CA SER A 340 10.19 -2.44 6.69
C SER A 340 10.33 -2.30 5.18
N TYR A 341 10.03 -1.11 4.68
CA TYR A 341 10.30 -0.71 3.30
C TYR A 341 11.72 -0.16 3.15
N ALA A 342 12.52 -0.77 2.27
CA ALA A 342 13.90 -0.34 2.02
C ALA A 342 13.99 1.07 1.40
N ASP A 343 12.95 1.50 0.68
CA ASP A 343 12.89 2.81 0.00
C ASP A 343 12.87 3.99 0.97
N THR A 344 12.59 3.75 2.25
CA THR A 344 12.69 4.79 3.30
C THR A 344 14.14 5.00 3.76
N PHE A 345 15.11 4.28 3.19
CA PHE A 345 16.53 4.55 3.37
C PHE A 345 16.92 5.81 2.61
N SER A 346 17.60 6.76 3.26
CA SER A 346 18.00 8.03 2.64
C SER A 346 19.28 7.95 1.82
N GLY A 347 20.03 6.84 1.92
CA GLY A 347 21.22 6.58 1.11
C GLY A 347 20.87 5.84 -0.19
N ASP A 348 21.89 5.28 -0.83
CA ASP A 348 21.70 4.43 -2.00
C ASP A 348 21.10 3.08 -1.61
N VAL A 349 19.83 2.85 -1.97
CA VAL A 349 19.09 1.60 -1.70
C VAL A 349 19.79 0.39 -2.32
N GLN A 350 20.54 0.54 -3.42
CA GLN A 350 21.26 -0.57 -4.06
C GLN A 350 22.45 -1.05 -3.21
N SER A 351 23.04 -0.16 -2.42
CA SER A 351 24.12 -0.49 -1.49
C SER A 351 23.62 -1.12 -0.17
N LEU A 352 22.30 -1.11 0.07
CA LEU A 352 21.70 -1.48 1.34
C LEU A 352 21.60 -3.01 1.53
N THR A 353 22.72 -3.61 1.96
CA THR A 353 22.82 -5.04 2.24
C THR A 353 21.94 -5.48 3.42
N ARG A 354 21.67 -6.79 3.56
CA ARG A 354 20.94 -7.34 4.72
C ARG A 354 21.60 -7.02 6.06
N ALA A 355 22.94 -7.04 6.11
CA ALA A 355 23.70 -6.71 7.30
C ALA A 355 23.49 -5.23 7.68
N GLU A 356 23.55 -4.34 6.69
CA GLU A 356 23.29 -2.91 6.91
C GLU A 356 21.84 -2.63 7.30
N LYS A 357 20.86 -3.28 6.68
CA LYS A 357 19.45 -3.21 7.12
C LYS A 357 19.30 -3.55 8.60
N THR A 358 19.96 -4.63 9.03
CA THR A 358 19.94 -5.08 10.43
C THR A 358 20.61 -4.07 11.35
N ARG A 359 21.79 -3.55 10.98
CA ARG A 359 22.54 -2.54 11.74
C ARG A 359 21.70 -1.27 11.94
N LEU A 360 21.11 -0.79 10.85
CA LEU A 360 20.26 0.41 10.80
C LEU A 360 18.87 0.21 11.39
N GLY A 361 18.51 -1.00 11.83
CA GLY A 361 17.24 -1.26 12.50
C GLY A 361 16.03 -1.36 11.58
N PHE A 362 16.21 -1.66 10.28
CA PHE A 362 15.09 -2.09 9.44
C PHE A 362 14.59 -3.46 9.92
N ASN A 363 13.27 -3.61 10.05
CA ASN A 363 12.69 -4.87 10.49
C ASN A 363 12.55 -5.85 9.32
N ASP A 364 12.87 -7.12 9.56
CA ASP A 364 12.80 -8.23 8.59
C ASP A 364 11.72 -9.21 9.05
N SER A 365 10.70 -9.43 8.23
CA SER A 365 9.55 -10.29 8.54
C SER A 365 8.86 -10.75 7.25
N ALA A 366 8.15 -11.87 7.31
CA ALA A 366 7.20 -12.25 6.26
C ALA A 366 5.85 -11.52 6.40
N LEU A 367 5.57 -10.96 7.59
CA LEU A 367 4.42 -10.11 7.85
C LEU A 367 4.71 -8.69 7.38
N HIS A 368 3.71 -8.02 6.83
CA HIS A 368 3.58 -6.56 6.81
C HIS A 368 2.08 -6.31 6.98
N TRP A 369 1.66 -5.65 8.06
CA TRP A 369 0.25 -5.49 8.42
C TRP A 369 -0.09 -4.13 8.97
N ASP A 370 -0.79 -3.36 8.16
CA ASP A 370 -1.28 -2.03 8.48
C ASP A 370 -2.48 -2.08 9.42
N LEU A 371 -2.31 -1.40 10.55
CA LEU A 371 -3.32 -1.21 11.58
C LEU A 371 -3.55 0.29 11.72
N VAL A 372 -4.79 0.73 11.51
CA VAL A 372 -5.12 2.15 11.30
C VAL A 372 -5.82 2.75 12.52
N ASN A 373 -5.37 3.93 12.93
CA ASN A 373 -5.98 4.77 13.96
C ASN A 373 -6.58 6.05 13.33
N THR A 374 -7.88 6.26 13.52
CA THR A 374 -8.63 7.42 12.99
C THR A 374 -9.01 8.45 14.05
N GLU A 375 -8.59 8.22 15.30
CA GLU A 375 -8.86 9.11 16.42
C GLU A 375 -8.23 10.50 16.22
N LYS A 376 -8.76 11.48 16.95
CA LYS A 376 -8.13 12.80 17.06
C LYS A 376 -6.76 12.63 17.70
N LYS A 377 -5.72 13.04 16.99
CA LYS A 377 -4.33 12.81 17.39
C LYS A 377 -3.44 14.02 17.20
N ARG A 378 -2.36 14.06 17.98
CA ARG A 378 -1.23 14.96 17.86
C ARG A 378 0.04 14.13 17.71
N VAL A 379 0.94 14.55 16.82
CA VAL A 379 2.28 13.96 16.69
C VAL A 379 3.30 15.06 16.89
N VAL A 380 4.20 14.85 17.85
CA VAL A 380 5.29 15.76 18.18
C VAL A 380 6.61 15.12 17.78
N ALA A 381 7.40 15.80 16.96
CA ALA A 381 8.79 15.43 16.72
C ALA A 381 9.66 15.98 17.85
N HIS A 382 10.34 15.09 18.56
CA HIS A 382 11.38 15.44 19.52
C HIS A 382 12.71 15.44 18.79
N LEU A 383 13.34 16.60 18.67
CA LEU A 383 14.57 16.79 17.91
C LEU A 383 15.81 16.37 18.71
N ALA A 384 16.91 16.10 18.01
CA ALA A 384 18.17 15.66 18.61
C ALA A 384 18.79 16.72 19.54
N ASP A 385 18.50 18.00 19.31
CA ASP A 385 18.96 19.15 20.12
C ASP A 385 18.08 19.41 21.36
N GLY A 386 17.01 18.63 21.56
CA GLY A 386 16.07 18.76 22.67
C GLY A 386 14.82 19.61 22.38
N GLN A 387 14.77 20.31 21.24
CA GLN A 387 13.58 21.04 20.81
C GLN A 387 12.43 20.09 20.48
N ARG A 388 11.20 20.62 20.48
CA ARG A 388 9.98 19.87 20.16
C ARG A 388 9.14 20.65 19.16
N THR A 389 8.68 19.98 18.13
CA THR A 389 7.82 20.58 17.10
C THR A 389 6.61 19.68 16.88
N THR A 390 5.40 20.22 17.04
CA THR A 390 4.19 19.51 16.60
C THR A 390 4.25 19.40 15.08
N VAL A 391 4.27 18.17 14.55
CA VAL A 391 4.37 17.91 13.10
C VAL A 391 3.03 17.54 12.47
N TYR A 392 2.09 17.08 13.28
CA TYR A 392 0.77 16.69 12.82
C TYR A 392 -0.26 16.90 13.92
N GLU A 393 -1.36 17.56 13.61
CA GLU A 393 -2.46 17.77 14.55
C GLU A 393 -3.78 17.97 13.82
N ASN A 394 -4.89 17.52 14.40
CA ASN A 394 -6.23 17.70 13.83
C ASN A 394 -6.37 17.20 12.37
N GLY A 395 -5.62 16.16 12.03
CA GLY A 395 -5.66 15.56 10.69
C GLY A 395 -4.78 16.20 9.63
N CYS A 396 -3.89 17.12 10.01
CA CYS A 396 -3.08 17.88 9.07
C CYS A 396 -1.62 17.94 9.51
N PHE A 397 -0.69 17.90 8.54
CA PHE A 397 0.69 18.33 8.77
C PHE A 397 0.77 19.84 8.98
N THR A 398 1.61 20.29 9.92
CA THR A 398 1.78 21.69 10.39
C THR A 398 2.96 22.41 9.72
N TYR A 399 3.20 22.12 8.44
CA TYR A 399 4.34 22.58 7.63
C TYR A 399 4.21 24.00 7.06
#